data_AF-A0A2G5X7Z7-F1
#
_entry.id   AF-A0A2G5X7Z7-F1
#
_cell.length_a   1.000
_cell.length_b   1.000
_cell.length_c   1.000
_cell.angle_alpha   90.00
_cell.angle_beta   90.00
_cell.angle_gamma   90.00
#
_symmetry.space_group_name_H-M   'P 1'
#
loop_
_entity.id
_entity.type
_entity.pdbx_description
1 polymer ?
#
loop_
_entity_poly.entity_id
_entity_poly.type
_entity_poly.pdbx_seq_one_letter_code
_entity_poly.pdbx_strand_id
1 'polypeptide(L)'
;MMPYKHYNDLQNEIDLLEYMLNQHISERKEWGFTGRLGSTVRMDQAAQRMDEIAVHIERLELELERKEKYRKHIEHKLQEFEAIEYQVAYKRYVEKKRLEDIAKDLGYSVDWIKKVSARVKKALSVH
;
A
#
# COMPACT_ATOMS: atom_id res chain seq x y z
N MET A 1 0.99 21.18 -2.05
CA MET A 1 0.59 20.89 -3.44
C MET A 1 1.20 19.55 -3.83
N MET A 2 0.46 18.43 -3.76
CA MET A 2 1.00 17.11 -4.09
C MET A 2 -0.02 16.27 -4.88
N PRO A 3 0.09 16.21 -6.21
CA PRO A 3 -0.89 15.55 -7.06
C PRO A 3 -0.29 14.27 -7.72
N TYR A 4 -0.99 13.13 -7.65
CA TYR A 4 -0.79 11.84 -8.36
C TYR A 4 0.28 10.85 -7.96
N LYS A 5 1.24 11.23 -7.14
CA LYS A 5 2.13 10.25 -6.51
C LYS A 5 1.40 9.37 -5.49
N HIS A 6 0.26 9.83 -4.96
CA HIS A 6 -0.27 9.32 -3.69
C HIS A 6 -0.74 7.86 -3.67
N TYR A 7 -1.55 7.36 -4.61
CA TYR A 7 -2.11 5.99 -4.46
C TYR A 7 -1.10 4.89 -4.73
N ASN A 8 -0.28 5.02 -5.79
CA ASN A 8 0.75 4.03 -6.09
C ASN A 8 1.89 4.09 -5.06
N ASP A 9 2.29 5.28 -4.62
CA ASP A 9 3.30 5.39 -3.55
C ASP A 9 2.73 4.89 -2.23
N LEU A 10 1.46 5.15 -1.92
CA LEU A 10 0.76 4.57 -0.76
C LEU A 10 0.73 3.04 -0.82
N GLN A 11 0.44 2.46 -2.00
CA GLN A 11 0.47 1.00 -2.15
C GLN A 11 1.89 0.46 -2.00
N ASN A 12 2.90 1.09 -2.58
CA ASN A 12 4.30 0.68 -2.39
C ASN A 12 4.74 0.80 -0.92
N GLU A 13 4.28 1.84 -0.21
CA GLU A 13 4.53 2.01 1.21
C GLU A 13 3.84 0.94 2.05
N ILE A 14 2.59 0.58 1.71
CA ILE A 14 1.86 -0.55 2.32
C ILE A 14 2.65 -1.85 2.09
N ASP A 15 3.02 -2.15 0.84
CA ASP A 15 3.76 -3.36 0.48
C ASP A 15 5.10 -3.45 1.25
N LEU A 16 5.81 -2.31 1.40
CA LEU A 16 7.05 -2.23 2.16
C LEU A 16 6.80 -2.47 3.66
N LEU A 17 5.76 -1.87 4.24
CA LEU A 17 5.40 -2.06 5.64
C LEU A 17 4.99 -3.50 5.93
N GLU A 18 4.22 -4.13 5.05
CA GLU A 18 3.87 -5.55 5.16
C GLU A 18 5.11 -6.44 5.09
N TYR A 19 6.04 -6.13 4.18
CA TYR A 19 7.32 -6.83 4.10
C TYR A 19 8.10 -6.68 5.42
N MET A 20 8.27 -5.46 5.92
CA MET A 20 8.99 -5.19 7.18
C MET A 20 8.33 -5.87 8.38
N LEU A 21 7.00 -5.81 8.48
CA LEU A 21 6.22 -6.46 9.52
C LEU A 21 6.46 -7.98 9.51
N ASN A 22 6.40 -8.61 8.32
CA ASN A 22 6.69 -10.04 8.17
C ASN A 22 8.13 -10.40 8.55
N GLN A 23 9.11 -9.54 8.24
CA GLN A 23 10.49 -9.73 8.68
C GLN A 23 10.59 -9.71 10.21
N HIS A 24 9.99 -8.72 10.88
CA HIS A 24 10.04 -8.64 12.34
C HIS A 24 9.25 -9.75 13.05
N ILE A 25 8.11 -10.19 12.50
CA ILE A 25 7.38 -11.36 13.01
C ILE A 25 8.25 -12.61 12.89
N SER A 26 8.97 -12.78 11.79
CA SER A 26 9.88 -13.90 11.59
C SER A 26 11.09 -13.82 12.53
N GLU A 27 11.67 -12.64 12.70
CA GLU A 27 12.76 -12.37 13.64
C GLU A 27 12.31 -12.72 15.07
N ARG A 28 11.14 -12.25 15.50
CA ARG A 28 10.59 -12.55 16.83
C ARG A 28 10.42 -14.05 17.08
N LYS A 29 10.04 -14.83 16.06
CA LYS A 29 9.97 -16.29 16.15
C LYS A 29 11.34 -16.92 16.35
N GLU A 30 12.38 -16.44 15.66
CA GLU A 30 13.75 -16.93 15.81
C GLU A 30 14.36 -16.58 17.17
N TRP A 31 13.94 -15.47 17.80
CA TRP A 31 14.30 -15.12 19.18
C TRP A 31 13.44 -15.82 20.24
N GLY A 32 12.32 -16.44 19.84
CA GLY A 32 11.41 -17.16 20.73
C GLY A 32 12.01 -18.42 21.34
N PHE A 33 11.28 -19.02 22.28
CA PHE A 33 11.72 -20.23 23.00
C PHE A 33 12.09 -21.41 22.09
N THR A 34 11.45 -21.53 20.93
CA THR A 34 11.71 -22.57 19.92
C THR A 34 12.60 -22.09 18.76
N GLY A 35 13.03 -20.82 18.80
CA GLY A 35 13.81 -20.19 17.75
C GLY A 35 15.30 -20.40 17.92
N ARG A 36 16.03 -20.44 16.79
CA ARG A 36 17.48 -20.72 16.81
C ARG A 36 18.27 -19.63 17.53
N LEU A 37 17.94 -18.36 17.30
CA LEU A 37 18.68 -17.24 17.91
C LEU A 37 18.47 -17.21 19.43
N GLY A 38 17.22 -17.33 19.89
CA GLY A 38 16.87 -17.34 21.31
C GLY A 38 17.53 -18.49 22.08
N SER A 39 17.67 -19.66 21.45
CA SER A 39 18.30 -20.84 22.05
C SER A 39 19.81 -20.71 22.30
N THR A 40 20.48 -19.72 21.69
CA THR A 40 21.94 -19.52 21.78
C THR A 40 22.36 -18.49 22.83
N VAL A 41 21.40 -17.79 23.44
CA VAL A 41 21.66 -16.70 24.40
C VAL A 41 20.96 -16.98 25.74
N ARG A 42 21.23 -16.15 26.75
CA ARG A 42 20.52 -16.28 28.03
C ARG A 42 19.06 -15.84 27.86
N MET A 43 18.17 -16.49 28.63
CA MET A 43 16.73 -16.30 28.51
C MET A 43 16.28 -14.85 28.78
N ASP A 44 16.96 -14.14 29.68
CA ASP A 44 16.72 -12.71 29.96
C ASP A 44 17.05 -11.83 28.76
N GLN A 45 18.15 -12.12 28.06
CA GLN A 45 18.55 -11.40 26.84
C GLN A 45 17.60 -11.68 25.67
N ALA A 46 17.19 -12.94 25.50
CA ALA A 46 16.19 -13.31 24.50
C ALA A 46 14.85 -12.61 24.76
N ALA A 47 14.38 -12.60 26.00
CA ALA A 47 13.15 -11.94 26.40
C ALA A 47 13.19 -10.43 26.12
N GLN A 48 14.27 -9.75 26.53
CA GLN A 48 14.45 -8.32 26.25
C GLN A 48 14.39 -8.03 24.74
N ARG A 49 15.07 -8.85 23.92
CA ARG A 49 15.07 -8.67 22.47
C ARG A 49 13.69 -8.90 21.85
N MET A 50 12.95 -9.89 22.35
CA MET A 50 11.57 -10.14 21.91
C MET A 50 10.63 -8.98 22.24
N ASP A 51 10.81 -8.34 23.40
CA ASP A 51 10.02 -7.16 23.80
C ASP A 51 10.32 -5.96 22.90
N GLU A 52 11.58 -5.71 22.57
CA GLU A 52 11.98 -4.67 21.61
C GLU A 52 11.32 -4.89 20.25
N ILE A 53 11.38 -6.12 19.72
CA ILE A 53 10.76 -6.46 18.44
C ILE A 53 9.23 -6.32 18.51
N ALA A 54 8.61 -6.67 19.63
CA ALA A 54 7.16 -6.52 19.82
C ALA A 54 6.71 -5.05 19.71
N VAL A 55 7.46 -4.11 20.29
CA VAL A 55 7.19 -2.66 20.15
C VAL A 55 7.31 -2.20 18.70
N HIS A 56 8.27 -2.74 17.95
CA HIS A 56 8.42 -2.43 16.52
C HIS A 56 7.26 -2.99 15.68
N ILE A 57 6.84 -4.23 15.96
CA ILE A 57 5.67 -4.86 15.31
C ILE A 57 4.42 -4.00 15.54
N GLU A 58 4.12 -3.64 16.79
CA GLU A 58 2.94 -2.83 17.13
C GLU A 58 2.94 -1.50 16.38
N ARG A 59 4.10 -0.83 16.30
CA ARG A 59 4.22 0.43 15.55
C ARG A 59 3.94 0.24 14.06
N LEU A 60 4.47 -0.82 13.46
CA LEU A 60 4.26 -1.14 12.05
C LEU A 60 2.80 -1.48 11.76
N GLU A 61 2.15 -2.27 12.63
CA GLU A 61 0.73 -2.61 12.52
C GLU A 61 -0.16 -1.37 12.58
N LEU A 62 0.09 -0.45 13.52
CA LEU A 62 -0.63 0.81 13.63
C LEU A 62 -0.44 1.69 12.39
N GLU A 63 0.77 1.75 11.85
CA GLU A 63 1.04 2.52 10.64
C GLU A 63 0.36 1.92 9.40
N LEU A 64 0.43 0.58 9.26
CA LEU A 64 -0.22 -0.16 8.21
C LEU A 64 -1.74 0.06 8.25
N GLU A 65 -2.36 -0.01 9.43
CA GLU A 65 -3.79 0.23 9.60
C GLU A 65 -4.20 1.64 9.13
N ARG A 66 -3.42 2.67 9.49
CA ARG A 66 -3.68 4.05 9.03
C ARG A 66 -3.61 4.16 7.52
N LYS A 67 -2.59 3.56 6.89
CA LYS A 67 -2.41 3.62 5.43
C LYS A 67 -3.48 2.83 4.69
N GLU A 68 -3.87 1.66 5.20
CA GLU A 68 -4.99 0.87 4.68
C GLU A 68 -6.31 1.62 4.75
N LYS A 69 -6.60 2.31 5.87
CA LYS A 69 -7.76 3.19 5.99
C LYS A 69 -7.74 4.30 4.95
N TYR A 70 -6.59 4.93 4.72
CA TYR A 70 -6.45 5.98 3.71
C TYR A 70 -6.62 5.41 2.29
N ARG A 71 -6.10 4.22 2.00
CA ARG A 71 -6.28 3.52 0.73
C ARG A 71 -7.77 3.26 0.45
N LYS A 72 -8.48 2.69 1.43
CA LYS A 72 -9.94 2.45 1.33
C LYS A 72 -10.74 3.73 1.13
N HIS A 73 -10.32 4.84 1.75
CA HIS A 73 -10.95 6.13 1.52
C HIS A 73 -10.79 6.59 0.07
N ILE A 74 -9.59 6.46 -0.50
CA ILE A 74 -9.35 6.77 -1.93
C ILE A 74 -10.20 5.86 -2.83
N GLU A 75 -10.26 4.56 -2.54
CA GLU A 75 -11.06 3.60 -3.31
C GLU A 75 -12.55 3.91 -3.28
N HIS A 76 -13.10 4.29 -2.12
CA HIS A 76 -14.49 4.71 -2.00
C HIS A 76 -14.75 5.99 -2.81
N LYS A 77 -13.83 6.96 -2.77
CA LYS A 77 -13.92 8.18 -3.59
C LYS A 77 -13.84 7.87 -5.09
N LEU A 78 -13.06 6.86 -5.48
CA LEU A 78 -13.01 6.40 -6.85
C LEU A 78 -14.36 5.81 -7.30
N GLN A 79 -15.02 5.03 -6.44
CA GLN A 79 -16.33 4.44 -6.73
C GLN A 79 -17.45 5.48 -6.96
N GLU A 80 -17.27 6.73 -6.51
CA GLU A 80 -18.21 7.84 -6.73
C GLU A 80 -18.10 8.47 -8.14
N PHE A 81 -17.07 8.13 -8.94
CA PHE A 81 -16.92 8.67 -10.30
C PHE A 81 -17.83 7.99 -11.33
N GLU A 82 -18.27 8.75 -12.36
CA GLU A 82 -18.96 8.19 -13.54
C GLU A 82 -18.15 7.06 -14.19
N ALA A 83 -18.85 6.11 -14.81
CA ALA A 83 -18.33 4.79 -15.15
C ALA A 83 -16.98 4.81 -15.90
N ILE A 84 -16.75 5.80 -16.78
CA ILE A 84 -15.52 5.87 -17.58
C ILE A 84 -14.34 6.44 -16.80
N GLU A 85 -14.54 7.48 -15.99
CA GLU A 85 -13.51 8.01 -15.08
C GLU A 85 -13.05 6.94 -14.09
N TYR A 86 -13.98 6.19 -13.50
CA TYR A 86 -13.64 5.09 -12.59
C TYR A 86 -12.84 3.99 -13.29
N GLN A 87 -13.30 3.52 -14.46
CA GLN A 87 -12.60 2.49 -15.23
C GLN A 87 -11.18 2.93 -15.62
N VAL A 88 -11.00 4.18 -16.06
CA VAL A 88 -9.69 4.73 -16.38
C VAL A 88 -8.81 4.84 -15.14
N ALA A 89 -9.36 5.31 -14.01
CA ALA A 89 -8.63 5.42 -12.75
C ALA A 89 -8.17 4.05 -12.24
N TYR A 90 -9.08 3.09 -12.17
CA TYR A 90 -8.82 1.74 -11.69
C TYR A 90 -7.76 1.06 -12.54
N LYS A 91 -7.94 1.03 -13.88
CA LYS A 91 -6.95 0.43 -14.77
C LYS A 91 -5.59 1.13 -14.71
N ARG A 92 -5.56 2.45 -14.49
CA ARG A 92 -4.31 3.21 -14.42
C ARG A 92 -3.55 3.01 -13.11
N TYR A 93 -4.25 3.11 -11.98
CA TYR A 93 -3.63 3.19 -10.65
C TYR A 93 -3.64 1.85 -9.90
N VAL A 94 -4.62 0.99 -10.16
CA VAL A 94 -4.72 -0.35 -9.57
C VAL A 94 -4.08 -1.39 -10.48
N GLU A 95 -4.51 -1.48 -11.75
CA GLU A 95 -3.94 -2.46 -12.71
C GLU A 95 -2.58 -2.03 -13.31
N LYS A 96 -2.08 -0.82 -13.00
CA LYS A 96 -0.82 -0.26 -13.51
C LYS A 96 -0.71 -0.22 -15.05
N LYS A 97 -1.84 -0.18 -15.78
CA LYS A 97 -1.84 -0.17 -17.25
C LYS A 97 -1.40 1.17 -17.83
N ARG A 98 -0.84 1.13 -19.03
CA ARG A 98 -0.55 2.34 -19.80
C ARG A 98 -1.84 2.90 -20.41
N LEU A 99 -1.87 4.22 -20.65
CA LEU A 99 -3.07 4.86 -21.23
C LEU A 99 -3.43 4.28 -22.61
N GLU A 100 -2.44 3.81 -23.37
CA GLU A 100 -2.64 3.15 -24.65
C GLU A 100 -3.33 1.79 -24.50
N ASP A 101 -2.99 1.02 -23.47
CA ASP A 101 -3.61 -0.27 -23.18
C ASP A 101 -5.01 -0.08 -22.62
N ILE A 102 -5.22 0.95 -21.78
CA ILE A 102 -6.54 1.33 -21.28
C ILE A 102 -7.47 1.75 -22.44
N ALA A 103 -6.94 2.49 -23.42
CA ALA A 103 -7.69 2.87 -24.62
C ALA A 103 -8.14 1.65 -25.43
N LYS A 104 -7.26 0.66 -25.59
CA LYS A 104 -7.61 -0.62 -26.24
C LYS A 104 -8.66 -1.39 -25.44
N ASP A 105 -8.45 -1.55 -24.14
CA ASP A 105 -9.34 -2.29 -23.23
C ASP A 105 -10.76 -1.71 -23.22
N LEU A 106 -10.89 -0.38 -23.27
CA LEU A 106 -12.17 0.31 -23.15
C LEU A 106 -12.78 0.69 -24.52
N GLY A 107 -12.07 0.43 -25.62
CA GLY A 107 -12.55 0.75 -26.97
C GLY A 107 -12.60 2.25 -27.30
N TYR A 108 -11.76 3.06 -26.65
CA TYR A 108 -11.70 4.51 -26.87
C TYR A 108 -10.40 4.94 -27.54
N SER A 109 -10.35 6.18 -28.06
CA SER A 109 -9.09 6.76 -28.52
C SER A 109 -8.16 7.07 -27.35
N VAL A 110 -6.84 6.97 -27.59
CA VAL A 110 -5.82 7.31 -26.60
C VAL A 110 -5.98 8.76 -26.12
N ASP A 111 -6.34 9.69 -27.01
CA ASP A 111 -6.53 11.09 -26.65
C ASP A 111 -7.77 11.33 -25.78
N TRP A 112 -8.84 10.57 -25.98
CA TRP A 112 -9.99 10.58 -25.07
C TRP A 112 -9.59 10.08 -23.69
N ILE A 113 -8.89 8.94 -23.60
CA ILE A 113 -8.41 8.39 -22.33
C ILE A 113 -7.44 9.33 -21.62
N LYS A 114 -6.57 10.05 -22.35
CA LYS A 114 -5.72 11.11 -21.77
C LYS A 114 -6.55 12.23 -21.13
N LYS A 115 -7.62 12.70 -21.80
CA LYS A 115 -8.52 13.73 -21.26
C LYS A 115 -9.23 13.23 -19.99
N VAL A 116 -9.77 12.01 -20.03
CA VAL A 116 -10.43 11.39 -18.86
C VAL A 116 -9.43 11.20 -17.72
N SER A 117 -8.23 10.69 -18.01
CA SER A 117 -7.14 10.52 -17.03
C SER A 117 -6.73 11.86 -16.41
N ALA A 118 -6.75 12.97 -17.16
CA ALA A 118 -6.49 14.32 -16.64
C ALA A 118 -7.62 14.85 -15.73
N ARG A 119 -8.88 14.47 -15.97
CA ARG A 119 -10.03 14.80 -15.10
C ARG A 119 -10.00 14.00 -13.81
N VAL A 120 -9.81 12.67 -13.92
CA VAL A 120 -9.59 11.75 -12.79
C VAL A 120 -8.43 12.23 -11.97
N LYS A 121 -7.34 12.63 -12.66
CA LYS A 121 -6.23 13.32 -12.04
C LYS A 121 -6.87 14.42 -11.16
N LYS A 122 -7.40 15.47 -11.78
CA LYS A 122 -7.73 16.72 -11.09
C LYS A 122 -8.59 16.48 -9.85
N ALA A 123 -9.57 15.57 -9.94
CA ALA A 123 -10.43 15.22 -8.82
C ALA A 123 -9.69 14.56 -7.64
N LEU A 124 -8.72 13.68 -7.90
CA LEU A 124 -7.89 13.05 -6.86
C LEU A 124 -6.85 13.98 -6.22
N SER A 125 -6.55 15.13 -6.84
CA SER A 125 -5.60 16.12 -6.29
C SER A 125 -6.24 17.19 -5.40
N VAL A 126 -7.57 17.23 -5.32
CA VAL A 126 -8.28 18.19 -4.48
C VAL A 126 -8.41 17.59 -3.07
N HIS A 127 -7.34 17.70 -2.29
CA HIS A 127 -7.25 17.96 -0.83
C HIS A 127 -5.77 17.99 -0.44
#